data_AF-A0A7J6TVP8-F1
#
_entry.id   AF-A0A7J6TVP8-F1
#
_cell.length_a   1.000
_cell.length_b   1.000
_cell.length_c   1.000
_cell.angle_alpha   90.00
_cell.angle_beta   90.00
_cell.angle_gamma   90.00
#
_symmetry.space_group_name_H-M   'P 1'
#
loop_
_entity.id
_entity.type
_entity.pdbx_description
1 polymer ?
#
loop_
_entity_poly.entity_id
_entity_poly.type
_entity_poly.pdbx_seq_one_letter_code
_entity_poly.pdbx_strand_id
1 'polypeptide(L)'
;ATADPATNHTACTNYMTDEASCKFTLVPGGVDGVDPEFACTAAEGYERKLNPAGWALLNGRFIGWMRPAGLPTFRKMYARIDDDLKAGDVLRFTVSDNFPTTQYGGTKSIVIATTTWAGGKNGILGYSYIAVGAACGVFAIVFAITFLRKKSRLGDSDYLSWGER
;
A
#
# COMPACT_ATOMS: atom_id res chain seq x y z
N ALA A 1 4.06 33.16 -13.41
CA ALA A 1 4.22 33.06 -11.95
C ALA A 1 5.16 31.90 -11.68
N THR A 2 6.41 32.21 -11.37
CA THR A 2 7.47 31.23 -11.08
C THR A 2 7.17 30.55 -9.75
N ALA A 3 6.94 29.23 -9.78
CA ALA A 3 6.75 28.45 -8.57
C ALA A 3 8.01 28.55 -7.70
N ASP A 4 7.82 28.98 -6.45
CA ASP A 4 8.85 28.98 -5.42
C ASP A 4 9.24 27.51 -5.12
N PRO A 5 10.52 27.11 -5.21
CA PRO A 5 10.96 25.74 -4.93
C PRO A 5 10.55 25.24 -3.53
N ALA A 6 10.27 26.13 -2.56
CA ALA A 6 9.79 25.76 -1.23
C ALA A 6 8.30 25.32 -1.21
N THR A 7 7.51 25.66 -2.23
CA THR A 7 6.06 25.35 -2.30
C THR A 7 5.73 24.08 -3.07
N ASN A 8 6.74 23.43 -3.68
CA ASN A 8 6.56 22.22 -4.48
C ASN A 8 6.35 20.96 -3.62
N HIS A 9 6.64 21.02 -2.30
CA HIS A 9 6.55 19.87 -1.39
C HIS A 9 5.15 19.61 -0.84
N THR A 10 4.21 20.53 -1.03
CA THR A 10 2.85 20.47 -0.46
C THR A 10 1.78 20.09 -1.50
N ALA A 11 2.10 20.21 -2.79
CA ALA A 11 1.22 19.81 -3.89
C ALA A 11 1.43 18.34 -4.24
N CYS A 12 0.62 17.48 -3.64
CA CYS A 12 0.49 16.07 -4.02
C CYS A 12 -0.23 15.96 -5.37
N THR A 13 0.50 15.81 -6.47
CA THR A 13 -0.07 15.45 -7.78
C THR A 13 -0.07 13.94 -7.96
N ASN A 14 -0.95 13.44 -8.85
CA ASN A 14 -1.01 12.02 -9.22
C ASN A 14 -1.12 11.05 -8.02
N TYR A 15 -1.77 11.50 -6.93
CA TYR A 15 -1.88 10.75 -5.66
C TYR A 15 -2.48 9.34 -5.83
N MET A 16 -3.25 9.11 -6.90
CA MET A 16 -3.95 7.86 -7.17
C MET A 16 -3.14 6.86 -8.01
N THR A 17 -1.97 7.25 -8.52
CA THR A 17 -1.13 6.41 -9.37
C THR A 17 0.24 6.18 -8.73
N ASP A 18 1.01 5.25 -9.29
CA ASP A 18 2.40 4.98 -8.88
C ASP A 18 3.36 6.15 -9.18
N GLU A 19 2.85 7.24 -9.77
CA GLU A 19 3.56 8.49 -10.07
C GLU A 19 3.25 9.60 -9.04
N ALA A 20 2.68 9.25 -7.88
CA ALA A 20 2.36 10.21 -6.83
C ALA A 20 3.61 11.00 -6.38
N SER A 21 3.57 12.32 -6.53
CA SER A 21 4.69 13.25 -6.23
C SER A 21 4.70 13.75 -4.78
N CYS A 22 4.00 13.07 -3.88
CA CYS A 22 3.84 13.49 -2.49
C CYS A 22 5.14 13.39 -1.70
N LYS A 23 5.89 14.48 -1.55
CA LYS A 23 7.11 14.49 -0.74
C LYS A 23 6.84 14.93 0.70
N PHE A 24 7.74 14.54 1.60
CA PHE A 24 7.80 15.12 2.94
C PHE A 24 8.36 16.55 2.85
N THR A 25 7.88 17.43 3.73
CA THR A 25 8.48 18.75 3.93
C THR A 25 9.70 18.57 4.82
N LEU A 26 10.89 18.85 4.28
CA LEU A 26 12.12 18.84 5.06
C LEU A 26 12.11 20.07 5.99
N VAL A 27 12.41 19.84 7.26
CA VAL A 27 12.58 20.94 8.23
C VAL A 27 14.01 21.48 8.04
N PRO A 28 14.18 22.75 7.63
CA PRO A 28 15.51 23.34 7.49
C PRO A 28 16.17 23.41 8.87
N GLY A 29 17.38 22.85 8.99
CA GLY A 29 18.17 22.84 10.23
C GLY A 29 18.31 21.49 10.93
N GLY A 30 17.61 20.44 10.47
CA GLY A 30 17.75 19.08 10.99
C GLY A 30 19.00 18.36 10.49
N VAL A 31 20.16 18.75 11.03
CA VAL A 31 21.42 18.00 10.88
C VAL A 31 21.91 17.63 12.28
N ASP A 32 22.15 16.33 12.46
CA ASP A 32 22.95 15.76 13.56
C ASP A 32 22.33 15.73 14.97
N GLY A 33 21.03 15.45 15.07
CA GLY A 33 20.47 14.77 16.26
C GLY A 33 20.44 15.57 17.56
N VAL A 34 20.65 16.89 17.50
CA VAL A 34 20.43 17.83 18.60
C VAL A 34 19.51 18.95 18.10
N ASP A 35 18.33 18.56 17.61
CA ASP A 35 17.28 19.53 17.35
C ASP A 35 16.56 19.74 18.69
N PRO A 36 16.44 20.99 19.22
CA PRO A 36 15.49 21.26 20.29
C PRO A 36 14.10 20.81 19.83
N GLU A 37 13.21 20.49 20.77
CA GLU A 37 11.83 20.12 20.49
C GLU A 37 11.24 21.10 19.46
N PHE A 38 11.13 20.67 18.19
CA PHE A 38 10.67 21.54 17.11
C PHE A 38 9.18 21.74 17.31
N ALA A 39 8.86 22.76 18.09
CA ALA A 39 7.51 23.15 18.37
C ALA A 39 7.04 23.91 17.13
N CYS A 40 6.10 23.35 16.36
CA CYS A 40 5.38 24.09 15.31
C CYS A 40 4.47 25.16 15.96
N THR A 41 5.05 26.08 16.72
CA THR A 41 4.40 27.15 17.46
C THR A 41 4.66 28.45 16.73
N ALA A 42 3.65 29.32 16.71
CA ALA A 42 3.78 30.64 16.12
C ALA A 42 4.89 31.49 16.80
N ALA A 43 5.29 31.11 18.03
CA ALA A 43 6.36 31.73 18.80
C ALA A 43 7.76 31.56 18.19
N GLU A 44 7.99 30.49 17.42
CA GLU A 44 9.26 30.22 16.73
C GLU A 44 9.27 30.73 15.27
N GLY A 45 8.27 31.55 14.89
CA GLY A 45 8.17 32.12 13.54
C GLY A 45 7.62 31.17 12.48
N TYR A 46 7.13 29.99 12.87
CA TYR A 46 6.49 29.06 11.95
C TYR A 46 5.03 29.49 11.66
N GLU A 47 4.82 30.08 10.50
CA GLU A 47 3.48 30.43 10.03
C GLU A 47 2.81 29.19 9.41
N ARG A 48 1.57 28.88 9.83
CA ARG A 48 0.74 27.87 9.14
C ARG A 48 0.35 28.40 7.77
N LYS A 49 1.19 28.16 6.76
CA LYS A 49 0.85 28.47 5.37
C LYS A 49 -0.24 27.52 4.89
N LEU A 50 -1.28 28.08 4.27
CA LEU A 50 -2.29 27.29 3.58
C LEU A 50 -1.58 26.45 2.51
N ASN A 51 -2.00 25.19 2.33
CA ASN A 51 -1.43 24.37 1.26
C ASN A 51 -1.63 25.11 -0.08
N PRO A 52 -0.56 25.45 -0.83
CA PRO A 52 -0.67 26.09 -2.14
C PRO A 52 -1.45 25.23 -3.15
N ALA A 53 -1.59 23.92 -2.90
CA ALA A 53 -2.47 23.04 -3.65
C ALA A 53 -3.96 23.33 -3.46
N GLY A 54 -4.37 24.27 -2.59
CA GLY A 54 -5.77 24.60 -2.36
C GLY A 54 -6.52 23.59 -1.50
N TRP A 55 -7.85 23.67 -1.52
CA TRP A 55 -8.77 22.86 -0.72
C TRP A 55 -9.49 21.79 -1.55
N ALA A 56 -10.12 20.82 -0.87
CA ALA A 56 -10.87 19.72 -1.47
C ALA A 56 -10.15 18.98 -2.62
N LEU A 57 -10.67 19.07 -3.85
CA LEU A 57 -10.28 18.26 -5.00
C LEU A 57 -8.87 18.55 -5.53
N LEU A 58 -8.29 19.67 -5.16
CA LEU A 58 -6.92 20.02 -5.57
C LEU A 58 -5.87 19.45 -4.59
N ASN A 59 -6.31 18.92 -3.44
CA ASN A 59 -5.43 18.38 -2.41
C ASN A 59 -5.46 16.84 -2.42
N GLY A 60 -4.38 16.21 -2.90
CA GLY A 60 -4.27 14.75 -2.98
C GLY A 60 -4.50 14.01 -1.65
N ARG A 61 -4.08 14.60 -0.51
CA ARG A 61 -4.29 14.00 0.82
C ARG A 61 -5.77 13.99 1.22
N PHE A 62 -6.51 15.02 0.84
CA PHE A 62 -7.96 15.06 1.05
C PHE A 62 -8.68 14.04 0.17
N ILE A 63 -8.31 13.93 -1.11
CA ILE A 63 -8.86 12.89 -2.01
C ILE A 63 -8.63 11.50 -1.43
N GLY A 64 -7.43 11.22 -0.90
CA GLY A 64 -7.11 9.96 -0.24
C GLY A 64 -7.98 9.66 0.99
N TRP A 65 -8.35 10.70 1.74
CA TRP A 65 -9.25 10.60 2.89
C TRP A 65 -10.69 10.30 2.48
N MET A 66 -11.19 10.96 1.44
CA MET A 66 -12.56 10.80 0.96
C MET A 66 -12.86 9.41 0.38
N ARG A 67 -11.83 8.64 0.00
CA ARG A 67 -12.00 7.24 -0.40
C ARG A 67 -12.22 6.37 0.85
N PRO A 68 -13.41 5.83 1.13
CA PRO A 68 -13.61 4.98 2.30
C PRO A 68 -12.76 3.71 2.19
N ALA A 69 -12.23 3.25 3.33
CA ALA A 69 -11.58 1.94 3.41
C ALA A 69 -12.63 0.85 3.61
N GLY A 70 -12.40 -0.34 3.04
CA GLY A 70 -13.30 -1.48 3.22
C GLY A 70 -13.17 -2.19 4.57
N LEU A 71 -12.08 -1.96 5.30
CA LEU A 71 -11.78 -2.59 6.59
C LEU A 71 -11.61 -1.52 7.68
N PRO A 72 -11.90 -1.86 8.96
CA PRO A 72 -11.71 -0.95 10.09
C PRO A 72 -10.23 -0.63 10.34
N THR A 73 -9.34 -1.55 10.00
CA THR A 73 -7.90 -1.32 9.96
C THR A 73 -7.50 -0.96 8.54
N PHE A 74 -7.03 0.27 8.34
CA PHE A 74 -6.66 0.76 7.03
C PHE A 74 -5.43 1.65 7.11
N ARG A 75 -4.74 1.74 5.97
CA ARG A 75 -3.59 2.62 5.78
C ARG A 75 -3.89 3.62 4.67
N LYS A 76 -3.43 4.85 4.87
CA LYS A 76 -3.51 5.93 3.88
C LYS A 76 -2.09 6.44 3.65
N MET A 77 -1.71 6.57 2.39
CA MET A 77 -0.39 7.10 2.04
C MET A 77 -0.33 8.58 2.38
N TYR A 78 0.67 9.03 3.12
CA TYR A 78 0.82 10.46 3.40
C TYR A 78 1.83 11.15 2.46
N ALA A 79 2.96 10.46 2.24
CA ALA A 79 4.05 10.87 1.38
C ALA A 79 4.89 9.65 0.96
N ARG A 80 5.76 9.87 -0.01
CA ARG A 80 6.72 8.94 -0.60
C ARG A 80 8.13 9.48 -0.37
N ILE A 81 9.06 8.56 -0.14
CA ILE A 81 10.49 8.82 -0.16
C ILE A 81 11.00 8.06 -1.39
N ASP A 82 11.59 8.79 -2.33
CA ASP A 82 12.17 8.23 -3.57
C ASP A 82 13.66 7.93 -3.42
N ASP A 83 14.25 8.31 -2.29
CA ASP A 83 15.67 8.09 -2.00
C ASP A 83 15.91 6.70 -1.40
N ASP A 84 17.03 6.09 -1.77
CA ASP A 84 17.45 4.80 -1.25
C ASP A 84 17.93 4.91 0.19
N LEU A 85 17.13 4.37 1.12
CA LEU A 85 17.44 4.31 2.54
C LEU A 85 18.30 3.08 2.85
N LYS A 86 19.46 3.30 3.46
CA LYS A 86 20.38 2.24 3.89
C LYS A 86 20.10 1.83 5.33
N ALA A 87 20.55 0.63 5.67
CA ALA A 87 20.53 0.18 7.05
C ALA A 87 21.42 1.10 7.92
N GLY A 88 20.81 1.72 8.94
CA GLY A 88 21.49 2.69 9.82
C GLY A 88 21.03 4.13 9.62
N ASP A 89 20.30 4.43 8.55
CA ASP A 89 19.75 5.76 8.33
C ASP A 89 18.68 6.09 9.39
N VAL A 90 18.79 7.28 9.98
CA VAL A 90 17.88 7.75 11.03
C VAL A 90 16.84 8.68 10.44
N LEU A 91 15.59 8.23 10.41
CA LEU A 91 14.45 9.05 10.00
C LEU A 91 13.77 9.66 11.22
N ARG A 92 13.66 11.00 11.25
CA ARG A 92 12.95 11.75 12.27
C ARG A 92 11.68 12.35 11.67
N PHE A 93 10.55 12.13 12.34
CA PHE A 93 9.25 12.65 11.93
C PHE A 93 8.66 13.52 13.02
N THR A 94 8.37 14.77 12.69
CA THR A 94 7.58 15.66 13.55
C THR A 94 6.11 15.51 13.20
N VAL A 95 5.29 15.12 14.17
CA VAL A 95 3.87 14.80 13.97
C VAL A 95 3.02 15.69 14.87
N SER A 96 2.12 16.47 14.27
CA SER A 96 1.12 17.23 15.02
C SER A 96 -0.18 16.43 15.10
N ASP A 97 -0.54 16.00 16.30
CA ASP A 97 -1.77 15.26 16.54
C ASP A 97 -2.99 16.18 16.64
N ASN A 98 -3.75 16.27 15.54
CA ASN A 98 -5.00 17.05 15.48
C ASN A 98 -6.24 16.15 15.37
N PHE A 99 -6.10 14.83 15.52
CA PHE A 99 -7.21 13.87 15.37
C PHE A 99 -7.27 12.93 16.58
N PRO A 100 -8.09 13.26 17.60
CA PRO A 100 -8.19 12.45 18.81
C PRO A 100 -8.91 11.12 18.52
N THR A 101 -8.17 10.02 18.64
CA THR A 101 -8.68 8.66 18.40
C THR A 101 -9.19 7.98 19.68
N THR A 102 -8.88 8.55 20.85
CA THR A 102 -9.23 8.01 22.18
C THR A 102 -10.73 7.90 22.39
N GLN A 103 -11.50 8.86 21.90
CA GLN A 103 -12.98 8.88 22.00
C GLN A 103 -13.67 7.72 21.27
N TYR A 104 -13.01 7.12 20.28
CA TYR A 104 -13.55 5.99 19.49
C TYR A 104 -12.83 4.67 19.80
N GLY A 105 -11.98 4.64 20.84
CA GLY A 105 -11.16 3.47 21.17
C GLY A 105 -10.17 3.08 20.06
N GLY A 106 -9.85 4.00 19.15
CA GLY A 106 -8.99 3.76 18.00
C GLY A 106 -7.52 4.03 18.28
N THR A 107 -6.66 3.39 17.49
CA THR A 107 -5.22 3.66 17.46
C THR A 107 -4.81 4.24 16.12
N LYS A 108 -3.76 5.05 16.13
CA LYS A 108 -3.11 5.56 14.92
C LYS A 108 -1.62 5.26 15.01
N SER A 109 -1.03 4.92 13.88
CA SER A 109 0.39 4.63 13.76
C SER A 109 0.92 5.13 12.43
N ILE A 110 2.20 5.47 12.40
CA ILE A 110 2.93 5.74 11.16
C ILE A 110 3.62 4.45 10.76
N VAL A 111 3.41 4.04 9.52
CA VAL A 111 4.01 2.82 8.96
C VAL A 111 4.83 3.21 7.75
N ILE A 112 6.11 2.88 7.79
CA ILE A 112 7.01 3.01 6.65
C ILE A 112 7.04 1.65 5.96
N ALA A 113 6.71 1.63 4.68
CA ALA A 113 6.67 0.41 3.90
C ALA A 113 7.16 0.68 2.48
N THR A 114 7.94 -0.25 1.95
CA THR A 114 8.32 -0.31 0.55
C THR A 114 7.25 -1.08 -0.22
N THR A 115 6.84 -0.57 -1.37
CA THR A 115 5.93 -1.27 -2.28
C THR A 115 6.72 -2.00 -3.35
N THR A 116 6.27 -3.20 -3.70
CA THR A 116 6.78 -3.98 -4.83
C THR A 116 5.73 -4.00 -5.94
N TRP A 117 6.03 -4.62 -7.09
CA TRP A 117 5.06 -4.80 -8.18
C TRP A 117 3.77 -5.50 -7.72
N ALA A 118 3.86 -6.38 -6.71
CA ALA A 118 2.71 -7.08 -6.12
C ALA A 118 2.04 -6.27 -4.99
N GLY A 119 2.42 -5.00 -4.81
CA GLY A 119 1.98 -4.12 -3.75
C GLY A 119 2.78 -4.26 -2.47
N GLY A 120 2.12 -4.06 -1.33
CA GLY A 120 2.72 -4.22 0.00
C GLY A 120 2.84 -5.68 0.45
N LYS A 121 3.56 -5.91 1.55
CA LYS A 121 3.75 -7.24 2.15
C LYS A 121 2.42 -7.93 2.47
N ASN A 122 2.05 -8.95 1.68
CA ASN A 122 0.83 -9.74 1.83
C ASN A 122 1.11 -11.23 1.54
N GLY A 123 1.25 -12.06 2.59
CA GLY A 123 1.51 -13.50 2.43
C GLY A 123 0.33 -14.32 1.91
N ILE A 124 -0.90 -13.80 2.08
CA ILE A 124 -2.15 -14.50 1.72
C ILE A 124 -2.17 -14.88 0.24
N LEU A 125 -1.72 -13.98 -0.63
CA LEU A 125 -1.68 -14.26 -2.07
C LEU A 125 -0.81 -15.49 -2.36
N GLY A 126 0.41 -15.52 -1.83
CA GLY A 126 1.33 -16.66 -1.98
C GLY A 126 0.76 -17.96 -1.45
N TYR A 127 0.18 -17.96 -0.24
CA TYR A 127 -0.44 -19.14 0.34
C TYR A 127 -1.62 -19.65 -0.50
N SER A 128 -2.44 -18.76 -1.06
CA SER A 128 -3.57 -19.15 -1.90
C SER A 128 -3.13 -19.86 -3.18
N TYR A 129 -2.07 -19.36 -3.85
CA TYR A 129 -1.51 -20.01 -5.04
C TYR A 129 -0.91 -21.39 -4.72
N ILE A 130 -0.20 -21.52 -3.61
CA ILE A 130 0.37 -22.81 -3.18
C ILE A 130 -0.76 -23.81 -2.87
N ALA A 131 -1.81 -23.38 -2.17
CA ALA A 131 -2.94 -24.22 -1.83
C ALA A 131 -3.67 -24.75 -3.08
N VAL A 132 -3.95 -23.86 -4.05
CA VAL A 132 -4.59 -24.24 -5.32
C VAL A 132 -3.67 -25.15 -6.13
N GLY A 133 -2.38 -24.84 -6.23
CA GLY A 133 -1.40 -25.69 -6.92
C GLY A 133 -1.27 -27.08 -6.32
N ALA A 134 -1.27 -27.18 -4.99
CA ALA A 134 -1.26 -28.46 -4.28
C ALA A 134 -2.55 -29.26 -4.57
N ALA A 135 -3.71 -28.63 -4.52
CA ALA A 135 -4.99 -29.28 -4.84
C ALA A 135 -5.01 -29.82 -6.27
N CYS A 136 -4.59 -29.01 -7.25
CA CYS A 136 -4.47 -29.44 -8.64
C CYS A 136 -3.46 -30.58 -8.81
N GLY A 137 -2.33 -30.56 -8.09
CA GLY A 137 -1.34 -31.63 -8.09
C GLY A 137 -1.90 -32.96 -7.58
N VAL A 138 -2.69 -32.93 -6.51
CA VAL A 138 -3.37 -34.13 -5.99
C VAL A 138 -4.34 -34.69 -7.05
N PHE A 139 -5.16 -33.85 -7.68
CA PHE A 139 -6.06 -34.29 -8.75
C PHE A 139 -5.30 -34.89 -9.94
N ALA A 140 -4.19 -34.29 -10.35
CA ALA A 140 -3.36 -34.81 -11.42
C ALA A 140 -2.80 -36.20 -11.11
N ILE A 141 -2.34 -36.44 -9.88
CA ILE A 141 -1.87 -37.76 -9.43
C ILE A 141 -3.02 -38.78 -9.43
N VAL A 142 -4.19 -38.42 -8.90
CA VAL A 142 -5.36 -39.30 -8.88
C VAL A 142 -5.81 -39.67 -10.29
N PHE A 143 -5.86 -38.71 -11.21
CA PHE A 143 -6.18 -38.96 -12.62
C PHE A 143 -5.12 -39.78 -13.33
N ALA A 144 -3.83 -39.53 -13.07
CA ALA A 144 -2.76 -40.33 -13.64
C ALA A 144 -2.83 -41.80 -13.18
N ILE A 145 -3.07 -42.04 -11.88
CA ILE A 145 -3.22 -43.40 -11.35
C ILE A 145 -4.44 -44.10 -11.94
N THR A 146 -5.60 -43.43 -11.99
CA THR A 146 -6.82 -44.03 -12.57
C THR A 146 -6.66 -44.29 -14.07
N PHE A 147 -6.01 -43.40 -14.81
CA PHE A 147 -5.71 -43.59 -16.24
C PHE A 147 -4.77 -44.78 -16.49
N LEU A 148 -3.70 -44.92 -15.70
CA LEU A 148 -2.77 -46.05 -15.84
C LEU A 148 -3.40 -47.39 -15.44
N ARG A 149 -4.28 -47.41 -14.42
CA ARG A 149 -4.99 -48.64 -14.01
C ARG A 149 -6.12 -49.01 -14.97
N LYS A 150 -6.81 -48.02 -15.54
CA LYS A 150 -7.92 -48.23 -16.47
C LYS A 150 -7.41 -48.17 -17.91
N LYS A 151 -6.95 -49.31 -18.44
CA LYS A 151 -6.67 -49.52 -19.89
C LYS A 151 -7.97 -49.57 -20.71
N SER A 152 -8.86 -48.59 -20.58
CA SER A 152 -10.00 -48.45 -21.48
C SER A 152 -9.52 -47.85 -22.80
N ARG A 153 -9.85 -48.48 -23.93
CA ARG A 153 -9.66 -47.86 -25.25
C ARG A 153 -10.48 -46.57 -25.30
N LEU A 154 -9.86 -45.48 -25.78
CA LEU A 154 -10.59 -44.24 -26.02
C LEU A 154 -11.67 -44.51 -27.09
N GLY A 155 -12.94 -44.26 -26.77
CA GLY A 155 -14.05 -44.40 -27.72
C GLY A 155 -14.57 -45.82 -27.95
N ASP A 156 -14.51 -46.69 -26.94
CA ASP A 156 -15.02 -48.05 -27.03
C ASP A 156 -16.55 -48.08 -27.21
N SER A 157 -17.03 -48.70 -28.29
CA SER A 157 -18.45 -48.72 -28.68
C SER A 157 -19.32 -49.55 -27.75
N ASP A 158 -18.71 -50.42 -26.94
CA ASP A 158 -19.40 -51.24 -25.93
C ASP A 158 -20.01 -50.41 -24.79
N TYR A 159 -19.58 -49.15 -24.60
CA TYR A 159 -20.20 -48.22 -23.63
C TYR A 159 -21.30 -47.35 -24.24
N LEU A 160 -21.60 -47.50 -25.53
CA LEU A 160 -22.72 -46.80 -26.16
C LEU A 160 -24.02 -47.52 -25.81
N SER A 161 -24.91 -46.85 -25.09
CA SER A 161 -26.19 -47.39 -24.60
C SER A 161 -27.15 -47.91 -25.69
N TRP A 162 -26.81 -47.69 -26.96
CA TRP A 162 -27.62 -48.04 -28.14
C TRP A 162 -27.04 -49.22 -28.94
N GLY A 163 -25.87 -49.75 -28.59
CA GLY A 163 -25.16 -50.80 -29.32
C GLY A 163 -25.60 -52.24 -29.00
N GLU A 164 -26.30 -52.45 -27.89
CA GLU A 164 -26.92 -53.74 -27.54
C GLU A 164 -28.33 -53.84 -28.15
N ARG A 165 -28.43 -54.28 -29.41
CA ARG A 165 -29.70 -54.71 -30.00
C ARG A 165 -29.50 -55.82 -31.02
#